data_AF-A0A220MMG1-F1
#
_entry.id   AF-A0A220MMG1-F1
#
_cell.length_a   1.000
_cell.length_b   1.000
_cell.length_c   1.000
_cell.angle_alpha   90.00
_cell.angle_beta   90.00
_cell.angle_gamma   90.00
#
_symmetry.space_group_name_H-M   'P 1'
#
loop_
_entity.id
_entity.type
_entity.pdbx_description
1 polymer ?
#
loop_
_entity_poly.entity_id
_entity_poly.type
_entity_poly.pdbx_seq_one_letter_code
_entity_poly.pdbx_strand_id
1 'polypeptide(L)'
;MRINEPNRVGMINAYNKTGNNQVGKSDKIPMGKDEVNISTEALEMQRKVEDVNSPQRREKVEQLKKQVEEGKYHVSSERIADKLLSFWKKL
;
A
#
# COMPACT_ATOMS: atom_id res chain seq x y z
N MET A 1 6.37 16.85 91.46
CA MET A 1 6.15 16.99 90.00
C MET A 1 7.40 16.59 89.24
N ARG A 2 7.38 15.48 88.49
CA ARG A 2 8.34 15.14 87.43
C ARG A 2 7.64 14.21 86.42
N ILE A 3 7.13 14.76 85.32
CA ILE A 3 6.66 13.99 84.16
C ILE A 3 7.19 14.72 82.94
N ASN A 4 8.13 14.10 82.23
CA ASN A 4 8.56 14.50 80.90
C ASN A 4 8.87 13.20 80.14
N GLU A 5 7.93 12.72 79.34
CA GLU A 5 8.16 11.73 78.28
C GLU A 5 8.16 12.45 76.93
N PRO A 6 9.30 12.60 76.24
CA PRO A 6 9.34 13.16 74.91
C PRO A 6 9.52 12.04 73.90
N ASN A 7 8.43 11.48 73.36
CA ASN A 7 8.44 10.77 72.06
C ASN A 7 7.00 10.48 71.59
N ARG A 8 6.36 11.48 70.98
CA ARG A 8 5.08 11.32 70.25
C ARG A 8 5.06 12.04 68.90
N VAL A 9 6.20 12.14 68.23
CA VAL A 9 6.27 12.73 66.88
C VAL A 9 6.79 11.68 65.90
N GLY A 10 5.98 10.65 65.64
CA GLY A 10 6.34 9.58 64.70
C GLY A 10 5.18 8.88 64.00
N MET A 11 3.91 9.21 64.29
CA MET A 11 2.77 8.39 63.86
C MET A 11 1.64 9.14 63.11
N ILE A 12 1.90 10.30 62.51
CA ILE A 12 0.83 11.09 61.85
C ILE A 12 0.78 10.92 60.32
N ASN A 13 1.77 10.28 59.69
CA ASN A 13 1.86 10.25 58.21
C ASN A 13 1.50 8.90 57.55
N ALA A 14 0.68 8.05 58.20
CA ALA A 14 0.30 6.75 57.64
C ALA A 14 -0.90 6.79 56.68
N TYR A 15 -1.63 7.92 56.58
CA TYR A 15 -2.90 7.98 55.84
C TYR A 15 -2.84 8.72 54.48
N ASN A 16 -1.68 9.26 54.09
CA ASN A 16 -1.54 10.01 52.83
C ASN A 16 -0.96 9.20 51.65
N LYS A 17 -0.95 7.86 51.73
CA LYS A 17 -0.36 6.99 50.69
C LYS A 17 -1.36 6.08 49.95
N THR A 18 -2.66 6.39 49.99
CA THR A 18 -3.71 5.61 49.28
C THR A 18 -4.52 6.49 48.33
N GLY A 19 -3.85 7.36 47.56
CA GLY A 19 -4.51 8.33 46.69
C GLY A 19 -3.97 8.41 45.26
N ASN A 20 -3.28 7.39 44.74
CA ASN A 20 -2.84 7.43 43.34
C ASN A 20 -2.66 6.03 42.72
N ASN A 21 -3.71 5.23 42.70
CA ASN A 21 -3.84 4.20 41.66
C ASN A 21 -4.29 4.91 40.38
N GLN A 22 -3.35 5.54 39.68
CA GLN A 22 -3.51 5.80 38.26
C GLN A 22 -3.62 4.43 37.62
N VAL A 23 -4.86 3.99 37.35
CA VAL A 23 -5.13 2.89 36.43
C VAL A 23 -4.41 3.28 35.14
N GLY A 24 -3.27 2.65 34.92
CA GLY A 24 -2.46 2.85 33.72
C GLY A 24 -3.41 2.74 32.54
N LYS A 25 -3.40 3.78 31.70
CA LYS A 25 -4.13 3.82 30.44
C LYS A 25 -4.00 2.44 29.81
N SER A 26 -5.12 1.74 29.62
CA SER A 26 -5.14 0.54 28.81
C SER A 26 -4.44 0.87 27.50
N ASP A 27 -3.27 0.27 27.26
CA ASP A 27 -2.57 0.42 26.00
C ASP A 27 -3.57 0.07 24.90
N LYS A 28 -3.94 1.08 24.11
CA LYS A 28 -4.85 0.88 22.98
C LYS A 28 -4.13 -0.06 22.04
N ILE A 29 -4.62 -1.29 21.91
CA ILE A 29 -4.12 -2.25 20.92
C ILE A 29 -4.20 -1.54 19.56
N PRO A 30 -3.08 -1.29 18.88
CA PRO A 30 -3.12 -0.58 17.60
C PRO A 30 -3.90 -1.45 16.62
N MET A 31 -5.04 -0.95 16.13
CA MET A 31 -5.69 -1.52 14.96
C MET A 31 -4.69 -1.47 13.80
N GLY A 32 -4.40 -2.63 13.21
CA GLY A 32 -3.55 -2.74 12.04
C GLY A 32 -4.06 -1.81 10.94
N LYS A 33 -3.15 -1.18 10.22
CA LYS A 33 -3.48 -0.39 9.04
C LYS A 33 -3.59 -1.35 7.86
N ASP A 34 -4.63 -1.19 7.05
CA ASP A 34 -4.71 -1.86 5.77
C ASP A 34 -3.71 -1.18 4.83
N GLU A 35 -2.67 -1.93 4.41
CA GLU A 35 -1.64 -1.45 3.50
C GLU A 35 -1.64 -2.27 2.22
N VAL A 36 -1.60 -1.58 1.07
CA VAL A 36 -1.46 -2.20 -0.24
C VAL A 36 -0.01 -2.06 -0.68
N ASN A 37 0.73 -3.17 -0.65
CA ASN A 37 2.12 -3.23 -1.12
C ASN A 37 2.16 -3.76 -2.55
N ILE A 38 2.64 -2.94 -3.48
CA ILE A 38 2.88 -3.36 -4.87
C ILE A 38 4.34 -3.83 -4.96
N SER A 39 4.55 -5.04 -5.51
CA SER A 39 5.90 -5.57 -5.72
C SER A 39 6.71 -4.67 -6.65
N THR A 40 7.97 -4.39 -6.29
CA THR A 40 8.91 -3.64 -7.13
C THR A 40 9.11 -4.32 -8.48
N GLU A 41 9.15 -5.65 -8.50
CA GLU A 41 9.24 -6.45 -9.72
C GLU A 41 8.03 -6.24 -10.63
N ALA A 42 6.81 -6.21 -10.06
CA ALA A 42 5.59 -5.97 -10.85
C ALA A 42 5.58 -4.57 -11.46
N LEU A 43 6.10 -3.56 -10.75
CA LEU A 43 6.24 -2.20 -11.27
C LEU A 43 7.26 -2.14 -12.42
N GLU A 44 8.37 -2.87 -12.32
CA GLU A 44 9.34 -2.99 -13.40
C GLU A 44 8.77 -3.71 -14.62
N MET A 45 8.01 -4.78 -14.41
CA MET A 45 7.31 -5.48 -15.49
C MET A 45 6.30 -4.57 -16.20
N GLN A 46 5.54 -3.75 -15.46
CA GLN A 46 4.62 -2.77 -16.04
C GLN A 46 5.38 -1.75 -16.92
N ARG A 47 6.55 -1.30 -16.48
CA ARG A 47 7.40 -0.39 -17.28
C ARG A 47 7.94 -1.03 -18.55
N LYS A 48 8.10 -2.36 -18.58
CA LYS A 48 8.53 -3.14 -19.75
C LYS A 48 7.40 -3.40 -20.75
N VAL A 49 6.13 -3.31 -20.33
CA VAL A 49 5.00 -3.35 -21.26
C VAL A 49 5.14 -2.14 -22.18
N GLU A 50 5.27 -2.42 -23.48
CA GLU A 50 5.64 -1.48 -24.55
C GLU A 50 5.27 -0.02 -24.25
N ASP A 51 6.28 0.85 -24.18
CA ASP A 51 6.08 2.29 -24.03
C ASP A 51 5.13 2.78 -25.13
N VAL A 52 3.97 3.27 -24.70
CA VAL A 52 2.89 3.77 -25.56
C VAL A 52 3.39 4.95 -26.43
N ASN A 53 4.45 5.63 -25.99
CA ASN A 53 5.07 6.75 -26.70
C ASN A 53 6.35 6.38 -27.47
N SER A 54 6.69 5.09 -27.52
CA SER A 54 7.85 4.62 -28.27
C SER A 54 7.81 5.11 -29.72
N PRO A 55 8.93 5.60 -30.28
CA PRO A 55 8.97 6.10 -31.66
C PRO A 55 8.57 5.03 -32.68
N GLN A 56 8.90 3.76 -32.42
CA GLN A 56 8.54 2.62 -33.25
C GLN A 56 7.01 2.43 -33.32
N ARG A 57 6.30 2.59 -32.19
CA ARG A 57 4.83 2.50 -32.17
C ARG A 57 4.21 3.67 -32.92
N ARG A 58 4.74 4.89 -32.75
CA ARG A 58 4.26 6.08 -33.47
C ARG A 58 4.38 5.90 -34.97
N GLU A 59 5.54 5.46 -35.45
CA GLU A 59 5.75 5.20 -36.88
C GLU A 59 4.78 4.14 -37.42
N LYS A 60 4.61 3.02 -36.69
CA LYS A 60 3.67 1.97 -37.08
C LYS A 60 2.23 2.49 -37.17
N VAL A 61 1.80 3.31 -36.22
CA VAL A 61 0.45 3.90 -36.22
C VAL A 61 0.27 4.83 -37.42
N GLU A 62 1.25 5.68 -37.73
CA GLU A 62 1.20 6.57 -38.89
C GLU A 62 1.14 5.80 -40.22
N GLN A 63 1.91 4.73 -40.36
CA GLN A 63 1.84 3.85 -41.54
C GLN A 63 0.45 3.20 -41.68
N LEU A 64 -0.12 2.72 -40.58
CA LEU A 64 -1.45 2.11 -40.59
C LEU A 64 -2.55 3.12 -40.93
N LYS A 65 -2.48 4.35 -40.40
CA LYS A 65 -3.41 5.43 -40.74
C LYS A 65 -3.43 5.68 -42.25
N LYS A 66 -2.27 5.82 -42.87
CA LYS A 66 -2.15 6.01 -44.33
C LYS A 66 -2.80 4.86 -45.11
N GLN A 67 -2.56 3.61 -44.71
CA GLN A 67 -3.16 2.45 -45.37
C GLN A 67 -4.70 2.43 -45.25
N VAL A 68 -5.23 2.90 -44.11
CA VAL A 68 -6.68 3.01 -43.88
C VAL A 68 -7.28 4.13 -44.73
N GLU A 69 -6.65 5.31 -44.76
CA GLU A 69 -7.08 6.45 -45.59
C GLU A 69 -7.06 6.12 -47.09
N GLU A 70 -6.06 5.37 -47.54
CA GLU A 70 -5.97 4.88 -48.92
C GLU A 70 -6.95 3.73 -49.25
N GLY A 71 -7.69 3.21 -48.26
CA GLY A 71 -8.60 2.07 -48.41
C GLY A 71 -7.90 0.73 -48.68
N LYS A 72 -6.58 0.65 -48.49
CA LYS A 72 -5.75 -0.56 -48.72
C LYS A 72 -5.58 -1.42 -47.46
N TYR A 73 -6.06 -0.94 -46.32
CA TYR A 73 -5.97 -1.69 -45.07
C TYR A 73 -6.97 -2.85 -45.07
N HIS A 74 -6.45 -4.08 -45.20
CA HIS A 74 -7.22 -5.30 -45.13
C HIS A 74 -6.66 -6.24 -44.07
N VAL A 75 -7.51 -6.70 -43.17
CA VAL A 75 -7.17 -7.66 -42.12
C VAL A 75 -7.87 -8.97 -42.44
N SER A 76 -7.10 -10.05 -42.65
CA SER A 76 -7.68 -11.37 -42.87
C SER A 76 -8.31 -11.92 -41.59
N SER A 77 -9.42 -12.64 -41.74
CA SER A 77 -10.11 -13.28 -40.61
C SER A 77 -9.22 -14.28 -39.87
N GLU A 78 -8.33 -14.97 -40.59
CA GLU A 78 -7.33 -15.89 -40.01
C GLU A 78 -6.38 -15.15 -39.06
N ARG A 79 -5.85 -13.99 -39.45
CA ARG A 79 -4.98 -13.18 -38.58
C ARG A 79 -5.70 -12.70 -37.32
N ILE A 80 -6.99 -12.42 -37.42
CA ILE A 80 -7.82 -12.05 -36.26
C ILE A 80 -7.94 -13.26 -35.33
N ALA A 81 -8.32 -14.41 -35.86
CA ALA A 81 -8.43 -15.66 -35.10
C ALA A 81 -7.11 -16.02 -34.41
N ASP A 82 -5.98 -15.93 -35.12
CA ASP A 82 -4.65 -16.19 -34.56
C ASP A 82 -4.32 -15.26 -33.40
N LYS A 83 -4.61 -13.96 -33.53
CA LYS A 83 -4.36 -12.99 -32.46
C LYS A 83 -5.22 -13.25 -31.23
N LEU A 84 -6.49 -13.55 -31.45
CA LEU A 84 -7.43 -13.89 -30.39
C LEU A 84 -6.99 -15.16 -29.66
N LEU A 85 -6.70 -16.24 -30.41
CA LEU A 85 -6.20 -17.49 -29.84
C LEU A 85 -4.89 -17.29 -29.11
N SER A 86 -3.94 -16.53 -29.67
CA SER A 86 -2.65 -16.24 -29.01
C SER A 86 -2.80 -15.47 -27.70
N PHE A 87 -3.79 -14.57 -27.62
CA PHE A 87 -4.06 -13.80 -26.40
C PHE A 87 -4.63 -14.70 -25.30
N TRP A 88 -5.57 -15.58 -25.62
CA TRP A 88 -6.23 -16.44 -24.63
C TRP A 88 -5.51 -17.75 -24.32
N LYS A 89 -4.72 -18.30 -25.24
CA LYS A 89 -3.91 -19.51 -25.00
C LYS A 89 -2.65 -19.25 -24.17
N LYS A 90 -2.28 -17.99 -23.93
CA LYS A 90 -1.11 -17.59 -23.13
C LYS A 90 -1.35 -17.65 -21.61
N LEU A 91 -2.17 -18.61 -21.17
CA LEU A 91 -2.41 -18.96 -19.77
C LEU A 91 -1.41 -20.01 -19.31
#